data_AF-A0AAW3ERT5-F1
#
_entry.id   AF-A0AAW3ERT5-F1
#
_cell.length_a   1.000
_cell.length_b   1.000
_cell.length_c   1.000
_cell.angle_alpha   90.00
_cell.angle_beta   90.00
_cell.angle_gamma   90.00
#
_symmetry.space_group_name_H-M   'P 1'
#
loop_
_entity.id
_entity.type
_entity.pdbx_description
1 polymer ?
#
loop_
_entity_poly.entity_id
_entity_poly.type
_entity_poly.pdbx_seq_one_letter_code
_entity_poly.pdbx_strand_id
1 'polypeptide(L)'
;MQKPEDALRQSRPLRSPEQIGADTTPSYLPMPAPLVAPIKAKILLAAECSRNGIIYRPVAEAQEFRHVNWLLNRRDYQVGYFDVPLTSIVSLEHKQMAPNASTWRELFGGLVCSDWDGRALAYFESEIGAKPFPATGANGALELYARGGAVQCTNGHHRLIAAVVWLASRFGDTAELRKVRVGYTTVPRQVLQLISTGVQQGKRVDIAEIDDGALIRVSTARTAEFWRKTGEDLEPHRVQRGLAEWYRRRKNPADDEEFGLRWFNVPSSLIAAVADDAWLCEQLARPRYTDKPTH
;
A
#
# COMPACT_ATOMS: atom_id res chain seq x y z
N MET A 1 64.84 -30.19 29.65
CA MET A 1 65.19 -30.92 30.89
C MET A 1 64.25 -30.44 32.00
N GLN A 2 63.51 -31.40 32.58
CA GLN A 2 62.95 -31.46 33.95
C GLN A 2 62.28 -30.22 34.62
N LYS A 3 60.99 -30.41 34.99
CA LYS A 3 60.36 -29.84 36.20
C LYS A 3 60.98 -30.48 37.47
N PRO A 4 60.95 -29.84 38.66
CA PRO A 4 59.85 -30.04 39.64
C PRO A 4 59.55 -28.79 40.53
N GLU A 5 58.28 -28.54 40.91
CA GLU A 5 57.60 -28.80 42.21
C GLU A 5 57.60 -27.63 43.22
N ASP A 6 56.38 -27.14 43.46
CA ASP A 6 55.69 -26.89 44.73
C ASP A 6 56.23 -26.02 45.90
N ALA A 7 55.29 -25.17 46.32
CA ALA A 7 54.91 -24.76 47.67
C ALA A 7 55.69 -23.65 48.39
N LEU A 8 55.03 -22.50 48.60
CA LEU A 8 54.65 -22.01 49.94
C LEU A 8 53.80 -20.73 49.89
N ARG A 9 52.49 -20.94 50.10
CA ARG A 9 51.64 -20.25 51.09
C ARG A 9 51.84 -18.73 51.30
N GLN A 10 50.89 -17.94 50.79
CA GLN A 10 50.28 -16.87 51.59
C GLN A 10 48.75 -16.97 51.51
N SER A 11 48.18 -17.27 52.67
CA SER A 11 46.77 -17.45 52.96
C SER A 11 45.97 -16.17 52.73
N ARG A 12 44.97 -16.23 51.85
CA ARG A 12 43.87 -15.25 51.79
C ARG A 12 43.00 -15.41 53.05
N PRO A 13 42.59 -14.33 53.72
CA PRO A 13 41.62 -14.42 54.79
C PRO A 13 40.24 -14.83 54.23
N LEU A 14 39.61 -15.79 54.91
CA LEU A 14 38.21 -16.18 54.71
C LEU A 14 37.33 -14.95 54.94
N ARG A 15 36.49 -14.61 53.97
CA ARG A 15 35.46 -13.56 54.10
C ARG A 15 34.50 -13.93 55.24
N SER A 16 34.19 -12.96 56.08
CA SER A 16 33.20 -13.09 57.16
C SER A 16 31.80 -13.44 56.61
N PRO A 17 30.97 -14.20 57.36
CA PRO A 17 29.64 -14.64 56.91
C PRO A 17 28.65 -13.51 56.58
N GLU A 18 28.95 -12.27 56.98
CA GLU A 18 28.09 -11.10 56.81
C GLU A 18 28.17 -10.46 55.41
N GLN A 19 29.05 -10.93 54.52
CA GLN A 19 29.09 -10.49 53.12
C GLN A 19 28.27 -11.38 52.16
N ILE A 20 27.57 -12.40 52.68
CA ILE A 20 26.66 -13.26 51.91
C ILE A 20 25.26 -12.63 51.95
N GLY A 21 25.12 -11.44 51.39
CA GLY A 21 23.87 -10.68 51.49
C GLY A 21 23.82 -9.43 50.63
N ALA A 22 24.47 -9.42 49.47
CA ALA A 22 24.37 -8.29 48.54
C ALA A 22 24.75 -8.66 47.09
N ASP A 23 24.52 -9.90 46.67
CA ASP A 23 24.73 -10.28 45.26
C ASP A 23 23.63 -11.21 44.77
N THR A 24 22.42 -10.66 44.70
CA THR A 24 21.33 -11.21 43.88
C THR A 24 20.85 -10.09 42.98
N THR A 25 21.65 -9.77 41.97
CA THR A 25 21.12 -9.14 40.77
C THR A 25 20.33 -10.22 40.04
N PRO A 26 18.99 -10.13 39.91
CA PRO A 26 18.26 -11.14 39.16
C PRO A 26 18.71 -11.06 37.71
N SER A 27 19.11 -12.19 37.14
CA SER A 27 19.24 -12.36 35.70
C SER A 27 17.99 -11.79 35.02
N TYR A 28 18.20 -10.94 34.02
CA TYR A 28 17.18 -10.37 33.14
C TYR A 28 15.97 -11.31 33.01
N LEU A 29 14.90 -11.00 33.72
CA LEU A 29 13.61 -11.61 33.43
C LEU A 29 13.32 -11.26 31.97
N PRO A 30 12.95 -12.22 31.11
CA PRO A 30 12.44 -11.88 29.79
C PRO A 30 11.28 -10.93 30.04
N MET A 31 11.39 -9.71 29.50
CA MET A 31 10.29 -8.76 29.51
C MET A 31 9.04 -9.53 29.06
N PRO A 32 7.92 -9.48 29.81
CA PRO A 32 6.70 -10.15 29.38
C PRO A 32 6.42 -9.66 27.97
N ALA A 33 6.17 -10.60 27.05
CA ALA A 33 5.80 -10.27 25.68
C ALA A 33 4.69 -9.22 25.74
N PRO A 34 4.77 -8.12 24.95
CA PRO A 34 3.77 -7.06 25.00
C PRO A 34 2.38 -7.69 24.90
N LEU A 35 1.51 -7.41 25.87
CA LEU A 35 0.13 -7.89 25.84
C LEU A 35 -0.50 -7.38 24.55
N VAL A 36 -0.76 -8.29 23.60
CA VAL A 36 -1.44 -7.97 22.35
C VAL A 36 -2.84 -7.50 22.71
N ALA A 37 -3.21 -6.30 22.27
CA ALA A 37 -4.54 -5.76 22.52
C ALA A 37 -5.63 -6.77 22.07
N PRO A 38 -6.71 -6.99 22.85
CA PRO A 38 -7.69 -8.04 22.56
C PRO A 38 -8.27 -7.98 21.14
N ILE A 39 -8.52 -6.77 20.62
CA ILE A 39 -9.00 -6.59 19.24
C ILE A 39 -7.94 -6.92 18.21
N LYS A 40 -6.67 -6.56 18.46
CA LYS A 40 -5.57 -6.96 17.59
C LYS A 40 -5.46 -8.48 17.51
N ALA A 41 -5.52 -9.17 18.66
CA ALA A 41 -5.49 -10.63 18.70
C ALA A 41 -6.67 -11.25 17.92
N LYS A 42 -7.87 -10.67 18.03
CA LYS A 42 -9.05 -11.14 17.29
C LYS A 42 -8.90 -10.98 15.78
N ILE A 43 -8.34 -9.88 15.31
CA ILE A 43 -8.08 -9.66 13.88
C ILE A 43 -6.96 -10.59 13.38
N LEU A 44 -5.88 -10.79 14.17
CA LEU A 44 -4.82 -11.73 13.84
C LEU A 44 -5.35 -13.16 13.69
N LEU A 45 -6.19 -13.60 14.63
CA LEU A 45 -6.81 -14.93 14.59
C LEU A 45 -7.68 -15.09 13.33
N ALA A 46 -8.49 -14.08 12.99
CA ALA A 46 -9.26 -14.11 11.75
C ALA A 46 -8.37 -14.21 10.51
N ALA A 47 -7.26 -13.48 10.49
CA ALA A 47 -6.28 -13.53 9.40
C ALA A 47 -5.57 -14.88 9.28
N GLU A 48 -5.27 -15.55 10.40
CA GLU A 48 -4.68 -16.89 10.42
C GLU A 48 -5.65 -17.97 9.92
N CYS A 49 -6.93 -17.83 10.24
CA CYS A 49 -7.96 -18.74 9.73
C CYS A 49 -8.37 -18.44 8.28
N SER A 50 -8.01 -17.27 7.76
CA SER A 50 -8.37 -16.85 6.40
C SER A 50 -7.54 -17.57 5.35
N ARG A 51 -8.22 -18.01 4.28
CA ARG A 51 -7.58 -18.52 3.06
C ARG A 51 -7.57 -17.46 1.94
N ASN A 52 -8.03 -16.24 2.22
CA ASN A 52 -8.17 -15.21 1.20
C ASN A 52 -6.82 -14.52 0.90
N GLY A 53 -6.55 -14.29 -0.38
CA GLY A 53 -5.29 -13.70 -0.85
C GLY A 53 -5.15 -12.20 -0.65
N ILE A 54 -6.22 -11.45 -0.38
CA ILE A 54 -6.21 -9.97 -0.26
C ILE A 54 -5.22 -9.52 0.82
N ILE A 55 -5.18 -10.18 1.97
CA ILE A 55 -4.29 -9.79 3.08
C ILE A 55 -2.80 -9.95 2.74
N TYR A 56 -2.48 -10.72 1.70
CA TYR A 56 -1.13 -10.94 1.20
C TYR A 56 -0.82 -10.14 -0.07
N ARG A 57 -1.76 -9.33 -0.56
CA ARG A 57 -1.51 -8.46 -1.72
C ARG A 57 -0.48 -7.40 -1.37
N PRO A 58 0.37 -7.02 -2.34
CA PRO A 58 1.31 -5.93 -2.16
C PRO A 58 0.57 -4.61 -1.95
N VAL A 59 1.16 -3.73 -1.13
CA VAL A 59 0.67 -2.38 -0.89
C VAL A 59 1.68 -1.38 -1.41
N ALA A 60 1.28 -0.62 -2.42
CA ALA A 60 2.09 0.41 -3.06
C ALA A 60 2.23 1.66 -2.16
N GLU A 61 3.35 2.36 -2.30
CA GLU A 61 3.57 3.65 -1.64
C GLU A 61 3.06 4.83 -2.47
N ALA A 62 2.91 6.01 -1.84
CA ALA A 62 2.36 7.18 -2.50
C ALA A 62 3.09 7.60 -3.77
N GLN A 63 4.40 7.40 -3.83
CA GLN A 63 5.18 7.78 -4.99
C GLN A 63 4.77 6.98 -6.23
N GLU A 64 4.61 5.67 -6.10
CA GLU A 64 4.14 4.79 -7.19
C GLU A 64 2.74 5.19 -7.65
N PHE A 65 1.84 5.48 -6.70
CA PHE A 65 0.49 5.95 -7.00
C PHE A 65 0.51 7.33 -7.68
N ARG A 66 1.40 8.25 -7.26
CA ARG A 66 1.55 9.60 -7.82
C ARG A 66 1.91 9.56 -9.31
N HIS A 67 2.72 8.61 -9.77
CA HIS A 67 3.05 8.52 -11.19
C HIS A 67 1.84 8.20 -12.07
N VAL A 68 0.87 7.45 -11.54
CA VAL A 68 -0.42 7.22 -12.20
C VAL A 68 -1.25 8.52 -12.29
N ASN A 69 -1.01 9.53 -11.44
CA ASN A 69 -1.69 10.83 -11.54
C ASN A 69 -1.48 11.49 -12.90
N TRP A 70 -0.33 11.26 -13.51
CA TRP A 70 0.02 11.93 -14.76
C TRP A 70 -0.84 11.44 -15.93
N LEU A 71 -1.36 10.20 -15.86
CA LEU A 71 -2.40 9.72 -16.79
C LEU A 71 -3.69 10.55 -16.70
N LEU A 72 -3.89 11.26 -15.60
CA LEU A 72 -5.15 11.82 -15.16
C LEU A 72 -5.16 13.33 -15.15
N ASN A 73 -4.30 14.02 -15.92
CA ASN A 73 -4.29 15.48 -16.01
C ASN A 73 -5.62 16.03 -16.60
N ARG A 74 -6.71 15.84 -15.87
CA ARG A 74 -8.08 16.32 -16.01
C ARG A 74 -8.36 17.10 -14.73
N ARG A 75 -9.07 18.22 -14.87
CA ARG A 75 -9.57 19.02 -13.75
C ARG A 75 -10.92 18.48 -13.24
N ASP A 76 -11.17 17.18 -13.34
CA ASP A 76 -12.47 16.54 -13.04
C ASP A 76 -12.55 15.95 -11.63
N TYR A 77 -11.66 16.41 -10.72
CA TYR A 77 -11.67 15.98 -9.32
C TYR A 77 -13.06 16.17 -8.71
N GLN A 78 -13.62 15.07 -8.23
CA GLN A 78 -14.92 15.02 -7.56
C GLN A 78 -14.81 14.25 -6.26
N VAL A 79 -15.80 14.44 -5.38
CA VAL A 79 -15.85 13.79 -4.07
C VAL A 79 -17.25 13.24 -3.86
N GLY A 80 -17.34 12.01 -3.37
CA GLY A 80 -18.61 11.33 -3.07
C GLY A 80 -18.46 10.24 -2.01
N TYR A 81 -19.58 9.62 -1.65
CA TYR A 81 -19.58 8.41 -0.83
C TYR A 81 -19.75 7.18 -1.72
N PHE A 82 -18.91 6.16 -1.50
CA PHE A 82 -18.91 4.94 -2.30
C PHE A 82 -18.71 3.71 -1.42
N ASP A 83 -19.25 2.59 -1.87
CA ASP A 83 -18.84 1.27 -1.43
C ASP A 83 -17.55 0.90 -2.18
N VAL A 84 -16.47 0.62 -1.45
CA VAL A 84 -15.14 0.42 -2.03
C VAL A 84 -14.73 -1.04 -1.85
N PRO A 85 -14.60 -1.83 -2.93
CA PRO A 85 -14.07 -3.18 -2.86
C PRO A 85 -12.66 -3.17 -2.27
N LEU A 86 -12.37 -4.08 -1.34
CA LEU A 86 -11.03 -4.16 -0.75
C LEU A 86 -9.96 -4.51 -1.79
N THR A 87 -10.34 -5.21 -2.86
CA THR A 87 -9.46 -5.55 -3.97
C THR A 87 -8.95 -4.34 -4.75
N SER A 88 -9.68 -3.23 -4.72
CA SER A 88 -9.36 -1.97 -5.40
C SER A 88 -8.42 -1.09 -4.58
N ILE A 89 -8.29 -1.34 -3.27
CA ILE A 89 -7.43 -0.59 -2.37
C ILE A 89 -6.02 -1.17 -2.45
N VAL A 90 -5.12 -0.41 -3.08
CA VAL A 90 -3.79 -0.89 -3.47
C VAL A 90 -2.65 -0.05 -2.92
N SER A 91 -2.94 1.11 -2.32
CA SER A 91 -1.90 2.04 -1.86
C SER A 91 -2.25 2.74 -0.56
N LEU A 92 -1.20 3.09 0.18
CA LEU A 92 -1.25 4.00 1.32
C LEU A 92 -0.38 5.22 1.03
N GLU A 93 -0.75 6.38 1.58
CA GLU A 93 0.10 7.56 1.48
C GLU A 93 1.46 7.33 2.16
N HIS A 94 1.47 6.63 3.30
CA HIS A 94 2.69 6.27 4.02
C HIS A 94 2.52 4.98 4.83
N LYS A 95 3.64 4.34 5.16
CA LYS A 95 3.72 3.09 5.94
C LYS A 95 4.39 3.26 7.30
N GLN A 96 4.21 4.40 7.96
CA GLN A 96 4.93 4.76 9.21
C GLN A 96 4.85 3.70 10.32
N MET A 97 3.74 2.96 10.39
CA MET A 97 3.53 1.88 11.36
C MET A 97 4.42 0.65 11.12
N ALA A 98 4.84 0.40 9.88
CA ALA A 98 5.70 -0.70 9.48
C ALA A 98 6.41 -0.34 8.15
N PRO A 99 7.50 0.43 8.17
CA PRO A 99 8.12 0.98 6.96
C PRO A 99 8.60 -0.09 5.95
N ASN A 100 9.00 -1.26 6.45
CA ASN A 100 9.49 -2.36 5.61
C ASN A 100 8.38 -3.34 5.20
N ALA A 101 7.11 -3.07 5.55
CA ALA A 101 6.01 -3.95 5.22
C ALA A 101 5.61 -3.82 3.74
N SER A 102 5.48 -4.98 3.11
CA SER A 102 5.11 -5.13 1.70
C SER A 102 3.64 -5.50 1.52
N THR A 103 3.01 -6.12 2.53
CA THR A 103 1.62 -6.62 2.46
C THR A 103 0.71 -6.02 3.55
N TRP A 104 -0.61 -6.13 3.36
CA TRP A 104 -1.59 -5.73 4.37
C TRP A 104 -1.41 -6.45 5.72
N ARG A 105 -1.09 -7.75 5.68
CA ARG A 105 -0.83 -8.55 6.88
C ARG A 105 0.39 -8.05 7.65
N GLU A 106 1.49 -7.77 6.94
CA GLU A 106 2.71 -7.22 7.54
C GLU A 106 2.47 -5.82 8.12
N LEU A 107 1.76 -4.95 7.40
CA LEU A 107 1.37 -3.62 7.86
C LEU A 107 0.55 -3.69 9.16
N PHE A 108 -0.39 -4.64 9.22
CA PHE A 108 -1.20 -4.85 10.42
C PHE A 108 -0.37 -5.29 11.63
N GLY A 109 0.71 -6.05 11.39
CA GLY A 109 1.68 -6.43 12.43
C GLY A 109 2.23 -5.23 13.21
N GLY A 110 2.45 -4.10 12.52
CA GLY A 110 2.95 -2.85 13.11
C GLY A 110 1.94 -2.01 13.89
N LEU A 111 0.64 -2.34 13.86
CA LEU A 111 -0.38 -1.57 14.59
C LEU A 111 -0.40 -1.91 16.08
N VAL A 112 -0.55 -0.92 16.96
CA VAL A 112 -0.62 -1.15 18.41
C VAL A 112 -2.04 -1.50 18.88
N CYS A 113 -3.05 -0.79 18.38
CA CYS A 113 -4.49 -0.99 18.68
C CYS A 113 -4.84 -1.01 20.19
N SER A 114 -4.09 -0.28 21.03
CA SER A 114 -4.15 -0.37 22.50
C SER A 114 -5.52 -0.02 23.12
N ASP A 115 -6.24 0.90 22.49
CA ASP A 115 -7.52 1.44 22.97
C ASP A 115 -8.71 0.99 22.10
N TRP A 116 -8.49 0.02 21.23
CA TRP A 116 -9.53 -0.48 20.34
C TRP A 116 -10.35 -1.56 21.04
N ASP A 117 -11.67 -1.46 20.92
CA ASP A 117 -12.62 -2.45 21.41
C ASP A 117 -13.57 -2.93 20.30
N GLY A 118 -14.65 -3.65 20.66
CA GLY A 118 -15.61 -4.19 19.71
C GLY A 118 -16.24 -3.13 18.78
N ARG A 119 -16.24 -1.85 19.18
CA ARG A 119 -16.73 -0.74 18.36
C ARG A 119 -15.86 -0.50 17.13
N ALA A 120 -14.56 -0.81 17.19
CA ALA A 120 -13.68 -0.72 16.01
C ALA A 120 -14.11 -1.70 14.92
N LEU A 121 -14.43 -2.95 15.29
CA LEU A 121 -14.93 -3.95 14.35
C LEU A 121 -16.31 -3.57 13.79
N ALA A 122 -17.20 -3.10 14.67
CA ALA A 122 -18.51 -2.60 14.27
C ALA A 122 -18.40 -1.40 13.31
N TYR A 123 -17.41 -0.52 13.49
CA TYR A 123 -17.11 0.57 12.56
C TYR A 123 -16.76 0.04 11.17
N PHE A 124 -15.84 -0.93 11.08
CA PHE A 124 -15.42 -1.54 9.80
C PHE A 124 -16.58 -2.19 9.05
N GLU A 125 -17.51 -2.80 9.78
CA GLU A 125 -18.68 -3.49 9.21
C GLU A 125 -19.85 -2.55 8.90
N SER A 126 -19.79 -1.29 9.35
CA SER A 126 -20.88 -0.32 9.16
C SER A 126 -20.72 0.51 7.89
N GLU A 127 -21.76 1.27 7.53
CA GLU A 127 -21.59 2.42 6.64
C GLU A 127 -20.78 3.50 7.36
N ILE A 128 -19.58 3.79 6.85
CA ILE A 128 -18.59 4.64 7.53
C ILE A 128 -19.00 6.11 7.52
N GLY A 129 -19.33 6.65 6.34
CA GLY A 129 -19.68 8.07 6.15
C GLY A 129 -18.66 9.02 6.77
N ALA A 130 -19.17 10.06 7.45
CA ALA A 130 -18.37 10.99 8.23
C ALA A 130 -18.13 10.53 9.69
N LYS A 131 -18.45 9.28 10.05
CA LYS A 131 -18.38 8.83 11.45
C LYS A 131 -16.93 8.86 11.94
N PRO A 132 -16.67 9.39 13.14
CA PRO A 132 -15.36 9.29 13.76
C PRO A 132 -15.04 7.82 14.06
N PHE A 133 -13.77 7.48 13.95
CA PHE A 133 -13.31 6.15 14.36
C PHE A 133 -13.27 6.08 15.90
N PRO A 134 -13.78 5.01 16.54
CA PRO A 134 -13.95 4.95 17.99
C PRO A 134 -12.64 4.60 18.71
N ALA A 135 -11.60 5.42 18.52
CA ALA A 135 -10.33 5.33 19.22
C ALA A 135 -9.81 6.74 19.56
N THR A 136 -9.10 6.85 20.67
CA THR A 136 -8.41 8.04 21.11
C THR A 136 -7.38 8.49 20.08
N GLY A 137 -7.38 9.79 19.77
CA GLY A 137 -6.45 10.39 18.80
C GLY A 137 -6.80 10.11 17.34
N ALA A 138 -7.90 9.40 17.04
CA ALA A 138 -8.37 9.24 15.68
C ALA A 138 -9.01 10.54 15.18
N ASN A 139 -8.34 11.21 14.24
CA ASN A 139 -8.78 12.48 13.68
C ASN A 139 -9.38 12.30 12.27
N GLY A 140 -10.48 13.00 12.01
CA GLY A 140 -11.18 13.02 10.72
C GLY A 140 -11.82 11.68 10.31
N ALA A 141 -12.56 11.71 9.21
CA ALA A 141 -13.17 10.53 8.61
C ALA A 141 -12.14 9.71 7.81
N LEU A 142 -12.43 8.43 7.54
CA LEU A 142 -11.65 7.65 6.59
C LEU A 142 -11.77 8.28 5.20
N GLU A 143 -10.64 8.65 4.61
CA GLU A 143 -10.60 9.27 3.29
C GLU A 143 -9.77 8.44 2.34
N LEU A 144 -10.38 8.16 1.20
CA LEU A 144 -9.77 7.43 0.12
C LEU A 144 -9.71 8.32 -1.12
N TYR A 145 -8.80 7.98 -2.02
CA TYR A 145 -8.66 8.66 -3.30
C TYR A 145 -8.54 7.63 -4.44
N ALA A 146 -9.47 7.69 -5.39
CA ALA A 146 -9.58 6.76 -6.51
C ALA A 146 -9.08 7.35 -7.82
N ARG A 147 -8.36 6.52 -8.59
CA ARG A 147 -7.79 6.83 -9.89
C ARG A 147 -8.16 5.71 -10.85
N GLY A 148 -9.19 5.94 -11.65
CA GLY A 148 -9.89 4.82 -12.30
C GLY A 148 -10.37 3.85 -11.22
N GLY A 149 -10.01 2.58 -11.35
CA GLY A 149 -10.35 1.55 -10.38
C GLY A 149 -9.46 1.48 -9.14
N ALA A 150 -8.25 2.05 -9.17
CA ALA A 150 -7.28 1.91 -8.10
C ALA A 150 -7.51 2.94 -7.00
N VAL A 151 -7.41 2.50 -5.74
CA VAL A 151 -7.69 3.32 -4.56
C VAL A 151 -6.48 3.43 -3.64
N GLN A 152 -6.20 4.65 -3.23
CA GLN A 152 -5.20 5.01 -2.22
C GLN A 152 -5.89 5.53 -0.95
N CYS A 153 -5.33 5.19 0.21
CA CYS A 153 -5.71 5.83 1.48
C CYS A 153 -4.94 7.13 1.71
N THR A 154 -5.67 8.22 1.89
CA THR A 154 -5.11 9.55 2.21
C THR A 154 -5.30 9.91 3.68
N ASN A 155 -6.36 9.43 4.35
CA ASN A 155 -6.51 9.61 5.80
C ASN A 155 -7.04 8.38 6.51
N GLY A 156 -6.43 7.99 7.62
CA GLY A 156 -6.86 6.86 8.45
C GLY A 156 -6.21 5.53 8.10
N HIS A 157 -4.92 5.53 7.76
CA HIS A 157 -4.17 4.33 7.37
C HIS A 157 -4.28 3.21 8.40
N HIS A 158 -4.20 3.51 9.70
CA HIS A 158 -4.27 2.50 10.76
C HIS A 158 -5.61 1.76 10.77
N ARG A 159 -6.72 2.51 10.77
CA ARG A 159 -8.08 1.95 10.72
C ARG A 159 -8.32 1.22 9.40
N LEU A 160 -7.79 1.71 8.28
CA LEU A 160 -7.93 1.04 7.00
C LEU A 160 -7.21 -0.30 6.97
N ILE A 161 -5.93 -0.35 7.38
CA ILE A 161 -5.14 -1.59 7.39
C ILE A 161 -5.87 -2.67 8.19
N ALA A 162 -6.34 -2.31 9.39
CA ALA A 162 -7.10 -3.23 10.22
C ALA A 162 -8.43 -3.64 9.59
N ALA A 163 -9.16 -2.71 8.96
CA ALA A 163 -10.40 -3.01 8.26
C ALA A 163 -10.17 -3.98 7.09
N VAL A 164 -9.11 -3.76 6.31
CA VAL A 164 -8.73 -4.66 5.19
C VAL A 164 -8.47 -6.06 5.72
N VAL A 165 -7.61 -6.21 6.74
CA VAL A 165 -7.30 -7.53 7.31
C VAL A 165 -8.54 -8.19 7.90
N TRP A 166 -9.36 -7.45 8.65
CA TRP A 166 -10.57 -7.98 9.28
C TRP A 166 -11.62 -8.42 8.26
N LEU A 167 -12.03 -7.52 7.37
CA LEU A 167 -13.13 -7.75 6.43
C LEU A 167 -12.73 -8.77 5.35
N ALA A 168 -11.50 -8.70 4.81
CA ALA A 168 -11.03 -9.72 3.85
C ALA A 168 -10.97 -11.11 4.48
N SER A 169 -10.62 -11.21 5.77
CA SER A 169 -10.60 -12.49 6.47
C SER A 169 -11.98 -13.11 6.68
N ARG A 170 -13.03 -12.28 6.73
CA ARG A 170 -14.40 -12.72 6.95
C ARG A 170 -15.21 -12.92 5.69
N PHE A 171 -15.02 -12.03 4.72
CA PHE A 171 -15.88 -11.91 3.53
C PHE A 171 -15.12 -12.19 2.24
N GLY A 172 -13.79 -12.39 2.31
CA GLY A 172 -12.99 -12.75 1.15
C GLY A 172 -13.03 -11.69 0.04
N ASP A 173 -13.16 -12.14 -1.20
CA ASP A 173 -13.06 -11.27 -2.39
C ASP A 173 -14.27 -10.35 -2.57
N THR A 174 -15.38 -10.61 -1.88
CA THR A 174 -16.57 -9.74 -1.88
C THR A 174 -16.53 -8.72 -0.74
N ALA A 175 -15.42 -8.63 0.00
CA ALA A 175 -15.28 -7.65 1.07
C ALA A 175 -15.23 -6.23 0.50
N GLU A 176 -16.01 -5.33 1.08
CA GLU A 176 -16.06 -3.92 0.75
C GLU A 176 -16.10 -3.06 2.02
N LEU A 177 -15.60 -1.83 1.92
CA LEU A 177 -15.89 -0.78 2.89
C LEU A 177 -17.08 0.00 2.42
N ARG A 178 -18.10 0.15 3.27
CA ARG A 178 -19.35 0.78 2.86
C ARG A 178 -19.41 2.26 3.16
N LYS A 179 -19.99 3.04 2.25
CA LYS A 179 -20.17 4.49 2.38
C LYS A 179 -18.90 5.25 2.78
N VAL A 180 -17.78 5.03 2.10
CA VAL A 180 -16.52 5.75 2.40
C VAL A 180 -16.43 7.04 1.62
N ARG A 181 -15.86 8.10 2.22
CA ARG A 181 -15.57 9.35 1.49
C ARG A 181 -14.43 9.09 0.51
N VAL A 182 -14.71 9.18 -0.78
CA VAL A 182 -13.74 8.98 -1.86
C VAL A 182 -13.67 10.23 -2.72
N GLY A 183 -12.49 10.84 -2.77
CA GLY A 183 -12.14 11.74 -3.86
C GLY A 183 -11.80 10.90 -5.09
N TYR A 184 -12.19 11.29 -6.30
CA TYR A 184 -11.89 10.49 -7.49
C TYR A 184 -11.65 11.34 -8.72
N THR A 185 -10.91 10.75 -9.66
CA THR A 185 -10.67 11.26 -11.01
C THR A 185 -10.82 10.12 -12.00
N THR A 186 -11.47 10.38 -13.13
CA THR A 186 -11.73 9.35 -14.15
C THR A 186 -10.57 9.26 -15.14
N VAL A 187 -10.27 8.04 -15.61
CA VAL A 187 -9.26 7.80 -16.66
C VAL A 187 -9.98 7.69 -18.00
N PRO A 188 -9.50 8.36 -19.07
CA PRO A 188 -10.05 8.16 -20.41
C PRO A 188 -10.03 6.69 -20.82
N ARG A 189 -11.13 6.19 -21.40
CA ARG A 189 -11.31 4.77 -21.72
C ARG A 189 -10.23 4.23 -22.66
N GLN A 190 -9.76 5.04 -23.60
CA GLN A 190 -8.70 4.66 -24.54
C GLN A 190 -7.36 4.41 -23.81
N VAL A 191 -7.06 5.21 -22.78
CA VAL A 191 -5.86 5.02 -21.94
C VAL A 191 -5.97 3.71 -21.15
N LEU A 192 -7.13 3.46 -20.54
CA LEU A 192 -7.38 2.20 -19.81
C LEU A 192 -7.25 0.97 -20.72
N GLN A 193 -7.80 1.04 -21.94
CA GLN A 193 -7.69 -0.03 -22.93
C GLN A 193 -6.24 -0.28 -23.34
N LEU A 194 -5.46 0.78 -23.60
CA LEU A 194 -4.05 0.67 -23.95
C LEU A 194 -3.24 -0.05 -22.87
N ILE A 195 -3.33 0.42 -21.62
CA ILE A 195 -2.52 -0.12 -20.52
C ILE A 195 -2.98 -1.53 -20.12
N SER A 196 -4.29 -1.79 -20.13
CA SER A 196 -4.84 -3.12 -19.82
C SER A 196 -4.44 -4.15 -20.86
N THR A 197 -4.56 -3.81 -22.15
CA THR A 197 -4.12 -4.68 -23.25
C THR A 197 -2.62 -4.95 -23.18
N GLY A 198 -1.82 -3.91 -22.85
CA GLY A 198 -0.37 -4.06 -22.65
C GLY A 198 -0.05 -5.09 -21.57
N VAL A 199 -0.64 -4.97 -20.39
CA VAL A 199 -0.41 -5.89 -19.26
C VAL A 199 -0.91 -7.30 -19.56
N GLN A 200 -2.08 -7.46 -20.18
CA GLN A 200 -2.61 -8.77 -20.59
C GLN A 200 -1.70 -9.49 -21.59
N GLN A 201 -0.98 -8.74 -22.42
CA GLN A 201 0.02 -9.27 -23.36
C GLN A 201 1.40 -9.46 -22.72
N GLY A 202 1.53 -9.29 -21.40
CA GLY A 202 2.81 -9.40 -20.69
C GLY A 202 3.81 -8.29 -21.01
N LYS A 203 3.33 -7.15 -21.52
CA LYS A 203 4.17 -5.98 -21.83
C LYS A 203 4.39 -5.13 -20.57
N ARG A 204 5.54 -4.46 -20.51
CA ARG A 204 5.86 -3.44 -19.49
C ARG A 204 5.18 -2.12 -19.88
N VAL A 205 4.65 -1.41 -18.89
CA VAL A 205 4.05 -0.08 -19.06
C VAL A 205 4.86 0.92 -18.24
N ASP A 206 5.43 1.91 -18.92
CA ASP A 206 6.13 3.02 -18.29
C ASP A 206 5.40 4.34 -18.56
N ILE A 207 5.53 5.29 -17.63
CA ILE A 207 4.94 6.62 -17.72
C ILE A 207 6.04 7.67 -17.52
N ALA A 208 6.04 8.69 -18.37
CA ALA A 208 6.83 9.91 -18.18
C ALA A 208 5.89 11.12 -18.17
N GLU A 209 6.21 12.09 -17.32
CA GLU A 209 5.48 13.36 -17.22
C GLU A 209 5.95 14.34 -18.29
N ILE A 210 5.00 15.10 -18.86
CA ILE A 210 5.25 16.22 -19.77
C ILE A 210 4.30 17.37 -19.41
N ASP A 211 4.63 18.60 -19.78
CA ASP A 211 3.92 19.83 -19.34
C ASP A 211 2.38 19.78 -19.47
N ASP A 212 1.85 19.12 -20.51
CA ASP A 212 0.41 19.05 -20.79
C ASP A 212 -0.16 17.62 -20.74
N GLY A 213 0.47 16.71 -19.99
CA GLY A 213 -0.03 15.36 -19.82
C GLY A 213 1.04 14.31 -19.53
N ALA A 214 1.03 13.22 -20.29
CA ALA A 214 1.94 12.12 -20.07
C ALA A 214 2.36 11.46 -21.39
N LEU A 215 3.58 10.91 -21.41
CA LEU A 215 3.96 9.89 -22.36
C LEU A 215 3.81 8.52 -21.72
N ILE A 216 3.26 7.59 -22.49
CA ILE A 216 3.08 6.19 -22.10
C ILE A 216 3.93 5.35 -23.03
N ARG A 217 4.77 4.49 -22.47
CA ARG A 217 5.58 3.53 -23.22
C ARG A 217 5.09 2.13 -22.89
N VAL A 218 4.73 1.39 -23.93
CA VAL A 218 4.36 -0.02 -23.83
C VAL A 218 5.47 -0.82 -24.50
N SER A 219 6.21 -1.60 -23.72
CA SER A 219 7.45 -2.24 -24.17
C SER A 219 7.48 -3.76 -23.95
N THR A 220 8.19 -4.43 -24.84
CA THR A 220 8.63 -5.83 -24.70
C THR A 220 10.15 -5.85 -24.53
N ALA A 221 10.74 -7.04 -24.41
CA ALA A 221 12.20 -7.19 -24.45
C ALA A 221 12.85 -6.73 -25.78
N ARG A 222 12.07 -6.45 -26.85
CA ARG A 222 12.62 -6.13 -28.18
C ARG A 222 12.07 -4.85 -28.80
N THR A 223 10.93 -4.37 -28.34
CA THR A 223 10.20 -3.25 -28.97
C THR A 223 9.60 -2.34 -27.92
N ALA A 224 9.43 -1.06 -28.27
CA ALA A 224 8.73 -0.09 -27.47
C ALA A 224 7.82 0.75 -28.38
N GLU A 225 6.57 0.88 -27.97
CA GLU A 225 5.57 1.75 -28.59
C GLU A 225 5.29 2.91 -27.65
N PHE A 226 5.19 4.11 -28.20
CA PHE A 226 5.02 5.33 -27.43
C PHE A 226 3.69 5.96 -27.78
N TRP A 227 3.03 6.48 -26.75
CA TRP A 227 1.75 7.15 -26.85
C TRP A 227 1.83 8.45 -26.08
N ARG A 228 1.22 9.50 -26.62
CA ARG A 228 1.09 10.79 -25.96
C ARG A 228 -0.35 10.95 -25.50
N LYS A 229 -0.51 11.24 -24.21
CA LYS A 229 -1.78 11.59 -23.59
C LYS A 229 -1.78 13.09 -23.32
N THR A 230 -2.77 13.80 -23.87
CA THR A 230 -3.00 15.24 -23.67
C THR A 230 -4.49 15.45 -23.41
N GLY A 231 -4.89 15.99 -22.25
CA GLY A 231 -6.32 16.12 -21.92
C GLY A 231 -7.07 14.76 -21.96
N GLU A 232 -8.01 14.61 -22.91
CA GLU A 232 -8.73 13.35 -23.18
C GLU A 232 -8.10 12.53 -24.32
N ASP A 233 -7.23 13.15 -25.12
CA ASP A 233 -6.73 12.59 -26.35
C ASP A 233 -5.54 11.65 -26.08
N LEU A 234 -5.52 10.54 -26.83
CA LEU A 234 -4.45 9.56 -26.81
C LEU A 234 -4.00 9.28 -28.24
N GLU A 235 -2.77 9.65 -28.55
CA GLU A 235 -2.23 9.52 -29.90
C GLU A 235 -0.91 8.76 -29.92
N PRO A 236 -0.62 7.95 -30.97
CA PRO A 236 0.69 7.36 -31.15
C PRO A 236 1.78 8.44 -31.23
N HIS A 237 2.76 8.38 -30.34
CA HIS A 237 3.90 9.29 -30.36
C HIS A 237 4.98 8.76 -31.30
N ARG A 238 5.11 9.40 -32.47
CA ARG A 238 6.11 9.02 -33.46
C ARG A 238 7.49 9.50 -33.04
N VAL A 239 8.34 8.55 -32.71
CA VAL A 239 9.73 8.83 -32.38
C VAL A 239 10.59 8.84 -33.64
N GLN A 240 11.34 9.92 -33.88
CA GLN A 240 12.31 9.97 -34.98
C GLN A 240 13.34 8.85 -34.81
N ARG A 241 13.66 8.15 -35.90
CA ARG A 241 14.50 6.95 -35.88
C ARG A 241 15.90 7.28 -36.36
N GLY A 242 16.74 7.83 -35.48
CA GLY A 242 18.19 7.80 -35.72
C GLY A 242 18.72 6.36 -35.62
N LEU A 243 19.68 5.97 -36.47
CA LEU A 243 20.29 4.62 -36.43
C LEU A 243 20.86 4.28 -35.04
N ALA A 244 21.52 5.25 -34.39
CA ALA A 244 22.07 5.08 -33.04
C ALA A 244 20.99 4.86 -31.98
N GLU A 245 19.88 5.59 -32.04
CA GLU A 245 18.74 5.44 -31.13
C GLU A 245 18.00 4.13 -31.36
N TRP A 246 17.87 3.71 -32.62
CA TRP A 246 17.29 2.41 -32.96
C TRP A 246 18.13 1.27 -32.37
N TYR A 247 19.45 1.34 -32.50
CA TYR A 247 20.35 0.35 -31.88
C TYR A 247 20.28 0.38 -30.35
N ARG A 248 20.21 1.56 -29.74
CA ARG A 248 20.04 1.73 -28.29
C ARG A 248 18.76 1.05 -27.81
N ARG A 249 17.62 1.35 -28.42
CA ARG A 249 16.31 0.75 -28.10
C ARG A 249 16.26 -0.75 -28.33
N ARG A 250 16.95 -1.26 -29.34
CA ARG A 250 17.02 -2.71 -29.57
C ARG A 250 17.77 -3.43 -28.44
N LYS A 251 18.77 -2.79 -27.84
CA LYS A 251 19.52 -3.33 -26.69
C LYS A 251 18.80 -3.07 -25.36
N ASN A 252 18.17 -1.91 -25.21
CA ASN A 252 17.43 -1.51 -24.02
C ASN A 252 16.15 -0.76 -24.41
N PRO A 253 15.04 -1.48 -24.68
CA PRO A 253 13.77 -0.87 -25.08
C PRO A 253 13.03 -0.18 -23.94
N ALA A 254 13.52 -0.33 -22.70
CA ALA A 254 12.90 0.23 -21.50
C ALA A 254 13.93 1.00 -20.67
N ASP A 255 14.70 1.87 -21.34
CA ASP A 255 15.63 2.78 -20.69
C ASP A 255 14.87 3.70 -19.73
N ASP A 256 15.36 3.87 -18.50
CA ASP A 256 14.70 4.69 -17.49
C ASP A 256 14.87 6.20 -17.80
N GLU A 257 15.79 6.54 -18.70
CA GLU A 257 15.93 7.88 -19.27
C GLU A 257 15.82 7.85 -20.80
N GLU A 258 14.76 8.47 -21.34
CA GLU A 258 14.53 8.57 -22.78
C GLU A 258 13.81 9.87 -23.12
N PHE A 259 14.22 10.53 -24.20
CA PHE A 259 13.79 11.90 -24.57
C PHE A 259 14.16 13.00 -23.57
N GLY A 260 15.18 12.77 -22.73
CA GLY A 260 15.49 13.66 -21.62
C GLY A 260 14.44 13.62 -20.51
N LEU A 261 13.53 12.63 -20.55
CA LEU A 261 12.51 12.40 -19.55
C LEU A 261 12.86 11.17 -18.73
N ARG A 262 12.48 11.23 -17.45
CA ARG A 262 12.55 10.08 -16.55
C ARG A 262 11.28 9.24 -16.71
N TRP A 263 11.46 7.98 -17.06
CA TRP A 263 10.41 7.00 -17.21
C TRP A 263 10.24 6.19 -15.93
N PHE A 264 8.99 6.02 -15.52
CA PHE A 264 8.64 5.26 -14.33
C PHE A 264 7.92 3.98 -14.74
N ASN A 265 8.49 2.84 -14.37
CA ASN A 265 7.81 1.56 -14.48
C ASN A 265 6.62 1.54 -13.53
N VAL A 266 5.43 1.33 -14.07
CA VAL A 266 4.25 1.13 -13.25
C VAL A 266 4.05 -0.37 -13.03
N PRO A 267 4.01 -0.84 -11.77
CA PRO A 267 3.74 -2.24 -11.49
C PRO A 267 2.47 -2.73 -12.19
N SER A 268 2.53 -3.91 -12.79
CA SER A 268 1.40 -4.49 -13.53
C SER A 268 0.15 -4.67 -12.65
N SER A 269 0.33 -4.96 -11.37
CA SER A 269 -0.75 -5.01 -10.36
C SER A 269 -1.46 -3.67 -10.19
N LEU A 270 -0.71 -2.57 -10.20
CA LEU A 270 -1.26 -1.22 -10.10
C LEU A 270 -1.99 -0.83 -11.39
N ILE A 271 -1.43 -1.13 -12.56
CA ILE A 271 -2.11 -0.91 -13.85
C ILE A 271 -3.42 -1.71 -13.92
N ALA A 272 -3.41 -2.97 -13.51
CA ALA A 272 -4.60 -3.80 -13.47
C ALA A 272 -5.68 -3.20 -12.55
N ALA A 273 -5.30 -2.72 -11.37
CA ALA A 273 -6.22 -2.05 -10.46
C ALA A 273 -6.77 -0.74 -11.04
N VAL A 274 -5.95 0.05 -11.74
CA VAL A 274 -6.41 1.30 -12.40
C VAL A 274 -7.42 0.98 -13.50
N ALA A 275 -7.20 -0.09 -14.26
CA ALA A 275 -8.09 -0.54 -15.33
C ALA A 275 -9.39 -1.19 -14.85
N ASP A 276 -9.43 -1.72 -13.63
CA ASP A 276 -10.62 -2.33 -13.02
C ASP A 276 -11.53 -1.27 -12.38
N ASP A 277 -12.04 -0.35 -13.20
CA ASP A 277 -12.85 0.80 -12.77
C ASP A 277 -14.37 0.53 -12.77
N ALA A 278 -14.77 -0.73 -12.94
CA ALA A 278 -16.17 -1.13 -13.03
C ALA A 278 -16.97 -0.73 -11.78
N TRP A 279 -16.40 -0.95 -10.59
CA TRP A 279 -17.04 -0.63 -9.31
C TRP A 279 -17.35 0.87 -9.16
N LEU A 280 -16.46 1.72 -9.66
CA LEU A 280 -16.61 3.17 -9.62
C LEU A 280 -17.66 3.60 -10.65
N CYS A 281 -17.54 3.10 -11.88
CA CYS A 281 -18.46 3.47 -12.96
C CYS A 281 -19.91 3.02 -12.69
N GLU A 282 -20.11 1.84 -12.09
CA GLU A 282 -21.43 1.38 -11.68
C GLU A 282 -22.08 2.34 -10.68
N GLN A 283 -21.34 2.74 -9.65
CA GLN A 283 -21.84 3.65 -8.61
C GLN A 283 -22.00 5.09 -9.10
N LEU A 284 -21.22 5.54 -10.09
CA LEU A 284 -21.45 6.83 -10.74
C LEU A 284 -22.72 6.81 -11.60
N ALA A 285 -22.97 5.71 -12.32
CA ALA A 285 -24.18 5.56 -13.12
C ALA A 285 -25.44 5.36 -12.25
N ARG A 286 -25.29 4.74 -11.08
CA ARG A 286 -26.36 4.45 -10.13
C ARG A 286 -25.93 4.79 -8.69
N PRO A 287 -25.92 6.08 -8.32
CA PRO A 287 -25.47 6.49 -7.00
C PRO A 287 -26.33 5.89 -5.89
N ARG A 288 -25.71 5.11 -5.01
CA ARG A 288 -26.34 4.57 -3.80
C ARG A 288 -26.51 5.65 -2.73
N TYR A 289 -25.54 6.56 -2.64
CA TYR A 289 -25.48 7.63 -1.66
C TYR A 289 -25.64 8.99 -2.36
N THR A 290 -26.63 9.76 -1.95
CA THR A 290 -26.94 11.08 -2.54
C THR A 290 -26.47 12.23 -1.65
N ASP A 291 -26.12 11.96 -0.40
CA ASP A 291 -25.50 12.93 0.49
C ASP A 291 -24.08 13.26 0.02
N LYS A 292 -23.73 14.55 0.05
CA LYS A 292 -22.39 15.01 -0.30
C LYS A 292 -21.51 15.02 0.95
N PRO A 293 -20.24 14.56 0.85
CA PRO A 293 -19.28 14.72 1.93
C PRO A 293 -19.09 16.21 2.24
N THR A 294 -19.23 16.59 3.51
CA THR A 294 -18.90 17.94 3.97
C THR A 294 -17.38 18.14 3.89
N HIS A 295 -16.97 19.37 3.56
CA HIS A 295 -15.57 19.78 3.54
C HIS A 295 -14.96 19.80 4.93
#